data_AF-A0AAN7HR47-F1
#
_entry.id   AF-A0AAN7HR47-F1
#
_cell.length_a   1.000
_cell.length_b   1.000
_cell.length_c   1.000
_cell.angle_alpha   90.00
_cell.angle_beta   90.00
_cell.angle_gamma   90.00
#
_symmetry.space_group_name_H-M   'P 1'
#
loop_
_entity.id
_entity.type
_entity.pdbx_description
1 polymer ?
#
loop_
_entity_poly.entity_id
_entity_poly.type
_entity_poly.pdbx_seq_one_letter_code
_entity_poly.pdbx_strand_id
1 'polypeptide(L)'
;MSALLSLLGWSFLPSLVTGWTQSLYYSITIRAGDPKPQPGTPRFAEHRRRIHIAVVALYLLYTIYEADYDLQRQGTFYTDLGLPLHATEREVKSRFRRLAALHHPDKVTGTGSRDANDYFVHLKTAADTLSDSARRFAYERLGPDAVASCAAPRCVTIRDFVVRGAQALVPYYAAAAAAIYGLGLLGYLDWGRYERWLVLAVLFVFEAHAVTRPSMPAILEKVVNPLLVGVLGRPPYLQFQAIALARKLSVTVYIAFSQIGPLLGADTSSGQLAVRGSKGSGNEEKALREGLERLETTVKRLDADAARLLETELAPFAGDEEIRNTMWAKVKEWLVQNTIRSDPMVRDALGRSFAKRRMDAPAGARGTR
;
A
#
# COMPACT_ATOMS: atom_id res chain seq x y z
N MET A 1 1.51 7.19 -23.83
CA MET A 1 2.71 7.69 -23.12
C MET A 1 2.44 8.00 -21.65
N SER A 2 1.25 8.50 -21.30
CA SER A 2 0.83 8.78 -19.91
C SER A 2 0.86 7.58 -18.96
N ALA A 3 0.51 6.37 -19.43
CA ALA A 3 0.55 5.16 -18.58
C ALA A 3 1.97 4.76 -18.14
N LEU A 4 2.97 4.90 -19.01
CA LEU A 4 4.38 4.63 -18.67
C LEU A 4 4.96 5.70 -17.75
N LEU A 5 4.59 6.97 -17.95
CA LEU A 5 4.97 8.05 -17.04
C LEU A 5 4.36 7.88 -15.65
N SER A 6 3.11 7.41 -15.57
CA SER A 6 2.47 7.04 -14.30
C SER A 6 3.21 5.89 -13.61
N LEU A 7 3.53 4.81 -14.35
CA LEU A 7 4.27 3.67 -13.81
C LEU A 7 5.69 4.04 -13.34
N LEU A 8 6.41 4.87 -14.11
CA LEU A 8 7.72 5.41 -13.71
C LEU A 8 7.60 6.35 -12.51
N GLY A 9 6.51 7.13 -12.44
CA GLY A 9 6.18 7.94 -11.29
C GLY A 9 6.11 7.09 -10.02
N TRP A 10 5.40 5.97 -10.08
CA TRP A 10 5.28 5.03 -8.95
C TRP A 10 6.60 4.40 -8.50
N SER A 11 7.57 4.18 -9.39
CA SER A 11 8.84 3.56 -8.99
C SER A 11 9.82 4.52 -8.30
N PHE A 12 9.76 5.82 -8.59
CA PHE A 12 10.77 6.79 -8.11
C PHE A 12 10.21 7.90 -7.21
N LEU A 13 8.99 8.38 -7.44
CA LEU A 13 8.43 9.50 -6.67
C LEU A 13 8.29 9.17 -5.17
N PRO A 14 7.72 8.01 -4.78
CA PRO A 14 7.49 7.75 -3.36
C PRO A 14 8.79 7.70 -2.56
N SER A 15 9.85 7.08 -3.11
CA SER A 15 11.15 6.95 -2.43
C SER A 15 11.87 8.29 -2.28
N LEU A 16 11.81 9.14 -3.31
CA LEU A 16 12.41 10.49 -3.30
C LEU A 16 11.66 11.40 -2.33
N VAL A 17 10.33 11.45 -2.41
CA VAL A 17 9.49 12.26 -1.52
C VAL A 17 9.65 11.82 -0.07
N THR A 18 9.81 10.52 0.21
CA THR A 18 10.11 10.02 1.56
C THR A 18 11.43 10.60 2.12
N GLY A 19 12.45 10.78 1.28
CA GLY A 19 13.71 11.45 1.67
C GLY A 19 13.52 12.89 2.09
N TRP A 20 12.83 13.65 1.25
CA TRP A 20 12.58 15.07 1.48
C TRP A 20 11.68 15.29 2.70
N THR A 21 10.59 14.53 2.80
CA THR A 21 9.64 14.61 3.93
C THR A 21 10.30 14.20 5.24
N GLN A 22 11.18 13.20 5.25
CA GLN A 22 11.92 12.82 6.45
C GLN A 22 12.91 13.91 6.89
N SER A 23 13.62 14.54 5.95
CA SER A 23 14.51 15.67 6.23
C SER A 23 13.73 16.84 6.83
N LEU A 24 12.59 17.20 6.21
CA LEU A 24 11.71 18.26 6.66
C LEU A 24 11.11 17.94 8.04
N TYR A 25 10.63 16.71 8.23
CA TYR A 25 10.09 16.23 9.51
C TYR A 25 11.10 16.41 10.64
N TYR A 26 12.36 16.02 10.44
CA TYR A 26 13.41 16.22 11.44
C TYR A 26 13.80 17.69 11.63
N SER A 27 13.73 18.53 10.60
CA SER A 27 13.98 19.97 10.77
C SER A 27 12.91 20.68 11.61
N ILE A 28 11.67 20.18 11.60
CA ILE A 28 10.54 20.78 12.32
C ILE A 28 10.43 20.20 13.74
N THR A 29 10.61 18.89 13.89
CA THR A 29 10.35 18.20 15.16
C THR A 29 11.53 18.21 16.13
N ILE A 30 12.77 18.24 15.63
CA ILE A 30 13.96 18.20 16.47
C ILE A 30 14.38 19.63 16.78
N ARG A 31 14.43 19.95 18.08
CA ARG A 31 14.83 21.27 18.57
C ARG A 31 16.31 21.52 18.22
N ALA A 32 16.65 22.77 17.90
CA ALA A 32 18.02 23.14 17.58
C ALA A 32 18.98 22.76 18.74
N GLY A 33 19.83 21.76 18.52
CA GLY A 33 20.81 21.25 19.50
C GLY A 33 20.74 19.74 19.74
N ASP A 34 19.61 19.09 19.49
CA ASP A 34 19.49 17.63 19.66
C ASP A 34 20.05 16.86 18.45
N PRO A 35 20.77 15.73 18.64
CA PRO A 35 21.34 14.98 17.54
C PRO A 35 20.23 14.32 16.70
N LYS A 36 20.27 14.56 15.38
CA LYS A 36 19.37 13.90 14.44
C LYS A 36 19.63 12.38 14.46
N PRO A 37 18.59 11.54 14.41
CA PRO A 37 18.76 10.09 14.37
C PRO A 37 19.57 9.72 13.11
N GLN A 38 20.69 9.03 13.31
CA GLN A 38 21.60 8.68 12.22
C GLN A 38 21.06 7.49 11.40
N PRO A 39 21.40 7.41 10.10
CA PRO A 39 21.12 6.23 9.29
C PRO A 39 21.67 4.97 9.97
N GLY A 40 20.87 3.91 10.06
CA GLY A 40 21.25 2.68 10.75
C GLY A 40 20.81 2.59 12.22
N THR A 41 20.18 3.64 12.77
CA THR A 41 19.51 3.54 14.07
C THR A 41 18.08 2.98 13.92
N PRO A 42 17.56 2.21 14.90
CA PRO A 42 16.20 1.63 14.83
C PRO A 42 15.11 2.71 14.72
N ARG A 43 15.32 3.86 15.37
CA ARG A 43 14.41 5.02 15.27
C ARG A 43 14.37 5.61 13.86
N PHE A 44 15.51 5.72 13.17
CA PHE A 44 15.55 6.21 11.79
C PHE A 44 14.78 5.28 10.84
N ALA A 45 14.94 3.96 11.01
CA ALA A 45 14.24 2.95 10.22
C ALA A 45 12.71 2.99 10.46
N GLU A 46 12.28 3.14 11.71
CA GLU A 46 10.85 3.25 12.05
C GLU A 46 10.20 4.51 11.47
N HIS A 47 10.86 5.67 11.58
CA HIS A 47 10.39 6.90 10.95
C HIS A 47 10.34 6.79 9.44
N ARG A 48 11.38 6.23 8.81
CA ARG A 48 11.41 5.99 7.36
C ARG A 48 10.24 5.12 6.91
N ARG A 49 9.95 4.03 7.62
CA ARG A 49 8.84 3.12 7.34
C ARG A 49 7.49 3.85 7.40
N ARG A 50 7.21 4.54 8.51
CA ARG A 50 5.93 5.26 8.70
C ARG A 50 5.73 6.36 7.67
N ILE A 51 6.77 7.15 7.41
CA ILE A 51 6.71 8.23 6.41
C ILE A 51 6.49 7.63 5.03
N HIS A 52 7.22 6.58 4.66
CA HIS A 52 7.04 5.96 3.35
C HIS A 52 5.63 5.42 3.13
N ILE A 53 5.07 4.72 4.13
CA ILE A 53 3.68 4.23 4.08
C ILE A 53 2.70 5.41 3.92
N ALA A 54 2.90 6.50 4.65
CA ALA A 54 2.06 7.70 4.54
C ALA A 54 2.18 8.37 3.16
N VAL A 55 3.39 8.48 2.61
CA VAL A 55 3.62 9.04 1.27
C VAL A 55 2.95 8.18 0.20
N VAL A 56 3.11 6.85 0.26
CA VAL A 56 2.48 5.93 -0.70
C VAL A 56 0.95 5.98 -0.59
N ALA A 57 0.40 6.03 0.63
CA ALA A 57 -1.04 6.16 0.84
C ALA A 57 -1.60 7.49 0.31
N LEU A 58 -0.90 8.61 0.56
CA LEU A 58 -1.29 9.92 0.02
C LEU A 58 -1.18 9.95 -1.50
N TYR A 59 -0.13 9.36 -2.07
CA TYR A 59 0.02 9.28 -3.51
C TYR A 59 -1.06 8.39 -4.15
N LEU A 60 -1.43 7.27 -3.51
CA LEU A 60 -2.57 6.47 -3.93
C LEU A 60 -3.84 7.32 -3.98
N LEU A 61 -4.17 8.07 -2.92
CA LEU A 61 -5.33 8.96 -2.91
C LEU A 61 -5.27 10.01 -4.04
N TYR A 62 -4.09 10.59 -4.29
CA TYR A 62 -3.90 11.52 -5.40
C TYR A 62 -4.17 10.85 -6.76
N THR A 63 -3.66 9.64 -7.00
CA THR A 63 -3.90 8.95 -8.27
C THR A 63 -5.36 8.52 -8.46
N ILE A 64 -6.07 8.22 -7.38
CA ILE A 64 -7.51 7.95 -7.41
C ILE A 64 -8.26 9.24 -7.81
N TYR A 65 -7.91 10.36 -7.19
CA TYR A 65 -8.46 11.67 -7.52
C TYR A 65 -8.16 12.08 -8.96
N GLU A 66 -6.93 11.91 -9.43
CA GLU A 66 -6.51 12.20 -10.81
C GLU A 66 -7.30 11.34 -11.81
N ALA A 67 -7.45 10.04 -11.53
CA ALA A 67 -8.23 9.14 -12.37
C ALA A 67 -9.71 9.53 -12.45
N ASP A 68 -10.31 9.94 -11.33
CA ASP A 68 -11.67 10.45 -11.23
C ASP A 68 -11.84 11.79 -11.97
N TYR A 69 -10.90 12.71 -11.79
CA TYR A 69 -10.89 14.03 -12.41
C TYR A 69 -10.75 13.93 -13.93
N ASP A 70 -9.83 13.10 -14.43
CA ASP A 70 -9.67 12.82 -15.85
C ASP A 70 -10.96 12.32 -16.49
N LEU A 71 -11.67 11.43 -15.78
CA LEU A 71 -12.88 10.80 -16.28
C LEU A 71 -14.06 11.78 -16.35
N GLN A 72 -14.14 12.71 -15.40
CA GLN A 72 -15.10 13.81 -15.42
C GLN A 72 -14.77 14.83 -16.50
N ARG A 73 -13.47 15.13 -16.69
CA ARG A 73 -13.00 16.08 -17.72
C ARG A 73 -13.27 15.60 -19.14
N GLN A 74 -13.19 14.29 -19.38
CA GLN A 74 -13.53 13.70 -20.69
C GLN A 74 -15.01 13.85 -21.05
N GLY A 75 -15.88 14.10 -20.07
CA GLY A 75 -17.30 14.28 -20.29
C GLY A 75 -18.01 13.01 -20.77
N THR A 76 -19.31 13.16 -20.98
CA THR A 76 -20.22 12.14 -21.52
C THR A 76 -21.14 12.80 -22.52
N PHE A 77 -21.69 12.05 -23.47
CA PHE A 77 -22.67 12.58 -24.42
C PHE A 77 -23.90 13.17 -23.71
N TYR A 78 -24.22 12.67 -22.51
CA TYR A 78 -25.25 13.22 -21.65
C TYR A 78 -24.88 14.60 -21.11
N THR A 79 -23.67 14.77 -20.57
CA THR A 79 -23.19 16.07 -20.07
C THR A 79 -23.02 17.08 -21.19
N ASP A 80 -22.57 16.63 -22.37
CA ASP A 80 -22.35 17.49 -23.54
C ASP A 80 -23.67 18.04 -24.10
N LEU A 81 -24.74 17.25 -24.05
CA LEU A 81 -26.09 17.66 -24.44
C LEU A 81 -26.90 18.31 -23.28
N GLY A 82 -26.36 18.30 -22.05
CA GLY A 82 -27.05 18.80 -20.86
C GLY A 82 -28.29 17.98 -20.47
N LEU A 83 -28.20 16.65 -20.58
CA LEU A 83 -29.30 15.72 -20.33
C LEU A 83 -29.03 14.82 -19.10
N PRO A 84 -30.07 14.45 -18.33
CA PRO A 84 -29.95 13.39 -17.34
C PRO A 84 -29.81 12.02 -17.99
N LEU A 85 -29.24 11.04 -17.28
CA LEU A 85 -29.08 9.66 -17.77
C LEU A 85 -30.40 8.99 -18.19
N HIS A 86 -31.52 9.39 -17.55
CA HIS A 86 -32.85 8.86 -17.82
C HIS A 86 -33.60 9.63 -18.93
N ALA A 87 -32.91 10.50 -19.68
CA ALA A 87 -33.53 11.27 -20.76
C ALA A 87 -34.16 10.37 -21.83
N THR A 88 -35.35 10.77 -22.28
CA THR A 88 -36.07 10.10 -23.36
C THR A 88 -35.51 10.48 -24.74
N GLU A 89 -35.70 9.65 -25.76
CA GLU A 89 -35.24 9.95 -27.12
C GLU A 89 -35.81 11.27 -27.67
N ARG A 90 -37.03 11.64 -27.25
CA ARG A 90 -37.67 12.91 -27.62
C ARG A 90 -36.93 14.11 -27.02
N GLU A 91 -36.51 14.00 -25.77
CA GLU A 91 -35.71 15.02 -25.09
C GLU A 91 -34.33 15.17 -25.72
N VAL A 92 -33.68 14.05 -26.08
CA VAL A 92 -32.39 14.05 -26.80
C VAL A 92 -32.51 14.85 -28.10
N LYS A 93 -33.50 14.53 -28.94
CA LYS A 93 -33.73 15.22 -30.22
C LYS A 93 -34.08 16.70 -30.02
N SER A 94 -34.89 17.03 -29.01
CA SER A 94 -35.26 18.40 -28.68
C SER A 94 -34.06 19.25 -28.26
N ARG A 95 -33.23 18.72 -27.33
CA ARG A 95 -32.01 19.42 -26.88
C ARG A 95 -30.99 19.56 -27.98
N PHE A 96 -30.79 18.52 -28.79
CA PHE A 96 -29.92 18.60 -29.96
C PHE A 96 -30.36 19.71 -30.92
N ARG A 97 -31.65 19.83 -31.27
CA ARG A 97 -32.15 20.91 -32.14
C ARG A 97 -31.82 22.30 -31.58
N ARG A 98 -31.97 22.49 -30.26
CA ARG A 98 -31.66 23.76 -29.59
C ARG A 98 -30.15 24.07 -29.64
N LEU A 99 -29.30 23.09 -29.36
CA LEU A 99 -27.85 23.24 -29.38
C LEU A 99 -27.32 23.40 -30.82
N ALA A 100 -27.85 22.65 -31.77
CA ALA A 100 -27.54 22.76 -33.19
C ALA A 100 -27.87 24.15 -33.73
N ALA A 101 -28.98 24.77 -33.29
CA ALA A 101 -29.34 26.13 -33.68
C ALA A 101 -28.40 27.20 -33.09
N LEU A 102 -27.69 26.91 -32.00
CA LEU A 102 -26.72 27.80 -31.35
C LEU A 102 -25.31 27.64 -31.93
N HIS A 103 -24.88 26.40 -32.14
CA HIS A 103 -23.54 26.04 -32.60
C HIS A 103 -23.47 25.70 -34.09
N HIS A 104 -24.44 26.15 -34.89
CA HIS A 104 -24.43 25.93 -36.33
C HIS A 104 -23.20 26.60 -36.95
N PRO A 105 -22.44 25.92 -37.84
CA PRO A 105 -21.24 26.50 -38.46
C PRO A 105 -21.53 27.82 -39.19
N ASP A 106 -22.71 27.95 -39.81
CA ASP A 106 -23.11 29.20 -40.48
C ASP A 106 -23.31 30.40 -39.55
N LYS A 107 -23.59 30.17 -38.26
CA LYS A 107 -23.79 31.25 -37.28
C LYS A 107 -22.51 31.62 -36.54
N VAL A 108 -21.52 30.73 -36.53
CA VAL A 108 -20.24 30.92 -35.85
C VAL A 108 -19.17 31.20 -36.92
N THR A 109 -19.21 32.41 -37.48
CA THR A 109 -18.24 32.89 -38.48
C THR A 109 -17.14 33.70 -37.78
N GLY A 110 -15.88 33.25 -37.89
CA GLY A 110 -14.73 33.91 -37.25
C GLY A 110 -13.54 32.98 -36.96
N THR A 111 -12.58 33.44 -36.14
CA THR A 111 -11.34 32.73 -35.76
C THR A 111 -11.53 31.41 -35.01
N GLY A 112 -12.77 31.06 -34.61
CA GLY A 112 -13.16 29.79 -33.97
C GLY A 112 -14.01 28.86 -34.85
N SER A 113 -14.10 29.11 -36.16
CA SER A 113 -14.98 28.36 -37.07
C SER A 113 -14.64 26.86 -37.18
N ARG A 114 -13.36 26.49 -37.12
CA ARG A 114 -12.94 25.07 -37.14
C ARG A 114 -13.38 24.34 -35.87
N ASP A 115 -13.16 24.94 -34.70
CA ASP A 115 -13.57 24.37 -33.41
C ASP A 115 -15.10 24.26 -33.29
N ALA A 116 -15.83 25.21 -33.87
CA ALA A 116 -17.29 25.18 -33.91
C ALA A 116 -17.83 24.03 -34.77
N ASN A 117 -17.20 23.76 -35.93
CA ASN A 117 -17.55 22.62 -36.77
C ASN A 117 -17.30 21.29 -36.07
N ASP A 118 -16.13 21.13 -35.45
CA ASP A 118 -15.77 19.89 -34.75
C ASP A 118 -16.68 19.65 -33.55
N TYR A 119 -17.02 20.71 -32.81
CA TYR A 119 -17.99 20.66 -31.72
C TYR A 119 -19.40 20.32 -32.20
N PHE A 120 -19.84 20.86 -33.34
CA PHE A 120 -21.13 20.53 -33.94
C PHE A 120 -21.20 19.05 -34.37
N VAL A 121 -20.15 18.54 -35.01
CA VAL A 121 -20.03 17.12 -35.39
C VAL A 121 -20.05 16.22 -34.15
N HIS A 122 -19.39 16.63 -33.06
CA HIS A 122 -19.43 15.94 -31.78
C HIS A 122 -20.84 15.90 -31.20
N LEU A 123 -21.54 17.03 -31.13
CA LEU A 123 -22.93 17.11 -30.66
C LEU A 123 -23.89 16.26 -31.50
N LYS A 124 -23.68 16.23 -32.83
CA LYS A 124 -24.45 15.38 -33.73
C LYS A 124 -24.20 13.91 -33.44
N THR A 125 -22.94 13.51 -33.27
CA THR A 125 -22.57 12.13 -32.93
C THR A 125 -23.16 11.71 -31.58
N ALA A 126 -23.12 12.60 -30.57
CA ALA A 126 -23.76 12.39 -29.29
C ALA A 126 -25.28 12.19 -29.42
N ALA A 127 -25.96 13.04 -30.19
CA ALA A 127 -27.41 12.92 -30.40
C ALA A 127 -27.78 11.64 -31.16
N ASP A 128 -27.05 11.31 -32.23
CA ASP A 128 -27.30 10.13 -33.05
C ASP A 128 -27.10 8.84 -32.24
N THR A 129 -26.04 8.77 -31.44
CA THR A 129 -25.75 7.60 -30.59
C THR A 129 -26.75 7.41 -29.46
N LEU A 130 -27.21 8.49 -28.82
CA LEU A 130 -28.23 8.40 -27.76
C LEU A 130 -29.65 8.17 -28.29
N SER A 131 -29.90 8.49 -29.56
CA SER A 131 -31.22 8.32 -30.18
C SER A 131 -31.52 6.89 -30.64
N ASP A 132 -30.49 6.09 -30.92
CA ASP A 132 -30.63 4.68 -31.30
C ASP A 132 -30.42 3.78 -30.07
N SER A 133 -31.43 2.99 -29.73
CA SER A 133 -31.39 2.06 -28.59
C SER A 133 -30.17 1.12 -28.58
N ALA A 134 -29.72 0.63 -29.75
CA ALA A 134 -28.58 -0.29 -29.82
C ALA A 134 -27.25 0.44 -29.60
N ARG A 135 -27.10 1.64 -30.18
CA ARG A 135 -25.91 2.48 -30.00
C ARG A 135 -25.83 3.07 -28.61
N ARG A 136 -26.96 3.47 -28.02
CA ARG A 136 -27.06 3.91 -26.63
C ARG A 136 -26.62 2.79 -25.68
N PHE A 137 -27.13 1.57 -25.89
CA PHE A 137 -26.71 0.40 -25.12
C PHE A 137 -25.20 0.17 -25.18
N ALA A 138 -24.62 0.26 -26.38
CA ALA A 138 -23.19 0.08 -26.59
C ALA A 138 -22.35 1.20 -25.97
N TYR A 139 -22.78 2.45 -26.14
CA TYR A 139 -22.14 3.63 -25.57
C TYR A 139 -22.04 3.56 -24.05
N GLU A 140 -23.14 3.25 -23.37
CA GLU A 140 -23.19 3.24 -21.90
C GLU A 140 -22.22 2.20 -21.29
N ARG A 141 -21.95 1.10 -21.99
CA ARG A 141 -21.12 -0.04 -21.54
C ARG A 141 -19.68 0.00 -21.99
N LEU A 142 -19.48 0.24 -23.28
CA LEU A 142 -18.21 0.07 -23.95
C LEU A 142 -17.54 1.43 -24.23
N GLY A 143 -18.28 2.53 -24.09
CA GLY A 143 -17.80 3.89 -24.30
C GLY A 143 -17.85 4.34 -25.76
N PRO A 144 -17.41 5.58 -26.03
CA PRO A 144 -17.46 6.19 -27.36
C PRO A 144 -16.60 5.45 -28.39
N ASP A 145 -15.42 4.96 -27.99
CA ASP A 145 -14.48 4.27 -28.89
C ASP A 145 -15.07 2.98 -29.50
N ALA A 146 -15.88 2.26 -28.72
CA ALA A 146 -16.52 1.03 -29.19
C ALA A 146 -17.62 1.31 -30.22
N VAL A 147 -18.34 2.42 -30.06
CA VAL A 147 -19.36 2.86 -31.01
C VAL A 147 -18.71 3.41 -32.27
N ALA A 148 -17.60 4.14 -32.15
CA ALA A 148 -16.85 4.66 -33.29
C ALA A 148 -16.16 3.54 -34.10
N SER A 149 -15.56 2.56 -33.41
CA SER A 149 -14.84 1.44 -34.04
C SER A 149 -15.76 0.40 -34.70
N CYS A 150 -17.06 0.41 -34.38
CA CYS A 150 -18.05 -0.41 -35.05
C CYS A 150 -19.22 0.44 -35.59
N ALA A 151 -18.91 1.26 -36.60
CA ALA A 151 -19.94 1.92 -37.39
C ALA A 151 -20.59 0.94 -38.39
N ALA A 152 -21.82 1.27 -38.81
CA ALA A 152 -22.58 0.50 -39.80
C ALA A 152 -21.76 0.26 -41.09
N PRO A 153 -21.87 -0.92 -41.74
CA PRO A 153 -22.93 -1.93 -41.63
C PRO A 153 -22.65 -3.10 -40.65
N ARG A 154 -21.51 -3.11 -39.96
CA ARG A 154 -21.05 -4.29 -39.19
C ARG A 154 -21.71 -4.48 -37.83
N CYS A 155 -22.16 -3.40 -37.20
CA CYS A 155 -22.86 -3.45 -35.92
C CYS A 155 -24.18 -2.68 -36.01
N VAL A 156 -25.28 -3.40 -35.94
CA VAL A 156 -26.65 -2.83 -35.91
C VAL A 156 -27.39 -3.35 -34.69
N THR A 157 -27.17 -4.61 -34.33
CA THR A 157 -27.86 -5.24 -33.20
C THR A 157 -27.05 -5.14 -31.91
N ILE A 158 -27.74 -5.19 -30.77
CA ILE A 158 -27.12 -5.26 -29.44
C ILE A 158 -26.13 -6.43 -29.34
N ARG A 159 -26.45 -7.57 -29.97
CA ARG A 159 -25.59 -8.76 -29.95
C ARG A 159 -24.24 -8.50 -30.62
N ASP A 160 -24.25 -7.78 -31.74
CA ASP A 160 -23.01 -7.46 -32.47
C ASP A 160 -22.07 -6.62 -31.60
N PHE A 161 -22.62 -5.63 -30.88
CA PHE A 161 -21.84 -4.81 -29.94
C PHE A 161 -21.31 -5.61 -28.76
N VAL A 162 -22.11 -6.50 -28.17
CA VAL A 162 -21.66 -7.35 -27.03
C VAL A 162 -20.57 -8.31 -27.47
N VAL A 163 -20.73 -8.98 -28.61
CA VAL A 163 -19.72 -9.91 -29.16
C VAL A 163 -18.42 -9.17 -29.47
N ARG A 164 -18.51 -7.98 -30.09
CA ARG A 164 -17.34 -7.16 -30.38
C ARG A 164 -16.64 -6.69 -29.12
N GLY A 165 -17.41 -6.27 -28.10
CA GLY A 165 -16.89 -5.90 -26.79
C GLY A 165 -16.17 -7.06 -26.10
N ALA A 166 -16.75 -8.26 -26.14
CA ALA A 166 -16.13 -9.47 -25.61
C ALA A 166 -14.84 -9.85 -26.36
N GLN A 167 -14.84 -9.76 -27.70
CA GLN A 167 -13.65 -9.99 -28.52
C GLN A 167 -12.53 -8.99 -28.23
N ALA A 168 -12.85 -7.74 -27.90
CA ALA A 168 -11.86 -6.73 -27.52
C ALA A 168 -11.30 -6.95 -26.10
N LEU A 169 -12.07 -7.60 -25.23
CA LEU A 169 -11.70 -7.86 -23.84
C LEU A 169 -10.64 -8.97 -23.73
N VAL A 170 -10.78 -10.06 -24.49
CA VAL A 170 -9.83 -11.20 -24.46
C VAL A 170 -8.36 -10.81 -24.70
N PRO A 171 -7.99 -10.09 -25.78
CA PRO A 171 -6.58 -9.76 -26.03
C PRO A 171 -6.00 -8.82 -24.96
N TYR A 172 -6.82 -7.94 -24.38
CA TYR A 172 -6.39 -7.06 -23.29
C TYR A 172 -5.99 -7.86 -22.05
N TYR A 173 -6.84 -8.79 -21.61
CA TYR A 173 -6.56 -9.64 -20.45
C TYR A 173 -5.48 -10.69 -20.71
N ALA A 174 -5.40 -11.22 -21.93
CA ALA A 174 -4.32 -12.11 -22.34
C ALA A 174 -2.96 -11.40 -22.30
N ALA A 175 -2.89 -10.16 -22.80
CA ALA A 175 -1.68 -9.34 -22.72
C ALA A 175 -1.32 -9.00 -21.27
N ALA A 176 -2.30 -8.66 -20.43
CA ALA A 176 -2.09 -8.40 -19.01
C ALA A 176 -1.57 -9.65 -18.26
N ALA A 177 -2.17 -10.82 -18.52
CA ALA A 177 -1.73 -12.09 -17.97
C ALA A 177 -0.30 -12.45 -18.42
N ALA A 178 0.01 -12.26 -19.70
CA ALA A 178 1.34 -12.49 -20.25
C ALA A 178 2.37 -11.54 -19.62
N ALA A 179 2.03 -10.27 -19.41
CA ALA A 179 2.89 -9.30 -18.75
C ALA A 179 3.16 -9.70 -17.29
N ILE A 180 2.12 -10.09 -16.54
CA ILE A 180 2.27 -10.56 -15.14
C ILE A 180 3.14 -11.81 -15.08
N TYR A 181 2.92 -12.76 -15.98
CA TYR A 181 3.70 -14.00 -16.05
C TYR A 181 5.16 -13.74 -16.40
N GLY A 182 5.43 -12.93 -17.44
CA GLY A 182 6.78 -12.58 -17.87
C GLY A 182 7.56 -11.80 -16.80
N LEU A 183 6.90 -10.85 -16.14
CA LEU A 183 7.53 -10.08 -15.07
C LEU A 183 7.73 -10.91 -13.79
N GLY A 184 6.90 -11.95 -13.58
CA GLY A 184 7.09 -12.97 -12.55
C GLY A 184 8.30 -13.87 -12.82
N LEU A 185 8.55 -14.27 -14.08
CA LEU A 185 9.74 -15.04 -14.48
C LEU A 185 11.05 -14.27 -14.23
N LEU A 186 11.03 -12.95 -14.38
CA LEU A 186 12.17 -12.06 -14.12
C LEU A 186 12.46 -11.84 -12.63
N GLY A 187 11.64 -12.36 -11.71
CA GLY A 187 11.87 -12.29 -10.27
C GLY A 187 11.64 -10.93 -9.62
N TYR A 188 11.18 -9.91 -10.36
CA TYR A 188 10.85 -8.58 -9.81
C TYR A 188 9.59 -8.58 -8.94
N LEU A 189 8.87 -9.70 -8.88
CA LEU A 189 7.47 -9.77 -8.48
C LEU A 189 7.20 -10.97 -7.55
N ASP A 190 8.10 -11.27 -6.62
CA ASP A 190 7.90 -12.40 -5.69
C ASP A 190 6.81 -12.14 -4.63
N TRP A 191 6.58 -10.88 -4.25
CA TRP A 191 5.56 -10.53 -3.26
C TRP A 191 4.15 -10.43 -3.87
N GLY A 192 3.20 -11.23 -3.35
CA GLY A 192 1.81 -11.23 -3.83
C GLY A 192 1.61 -11.97 -5.17
N ARG A 193 2.27 -13.12 -5.36
CA ARG A 193 2.19 -13.93 -6.60
C ARG A 193 0.76 -14.30 -6.99
N TYR A 194 -0.04 -14.79 -6.03
CA TYR A 194 -1.41 -15.25 -6.28
C TYR A 194 -2.43 -14.11 -6.31
N GLU A 195 -2.21 -13.07 -5.50
CA GLU A 195 -3.09 -11.90 -5.43
C GLU A 195 -3.26 -11.20 -6.78
N ARG A 196 -2.20 -11.17 -7.61
CA ARG A 196 -2.28 -10.59 -8.96
C ARG A 196 -3.27 -11.33 -9.85
N TRP A 197 -3.22 -12.66 -9.83
CA TRP A 197 -4.12 -13.49 -10.63
C TRP A 197 -5.55 -13.38 -10.13
N LEU A 198 -5.74 -13.26 -8.82
CA LEU A 198 -7.04 -13.00 -8.21
C LEU A 198 -7.60 -11.65 -8.65
N VAL A 199 -6.82 -10.56 -8.55
CA VAL A 199 -7.25 -9.22 -8.98
C VAL A 199 -7.59 -9.21 -10.47
N LEU A 200 -6.77 -9.85 -11.31
CA LEU A 200 -7.03 -9.96 -12.74
C LEU A 200 -8.32 -10.75 -13.03
N ALA A 201 -8.53 -11.88 -12.34
CA ALA A 201 -9.72 -12.71 -12.50
C ALA A 201 -10.99 -11.99 -12.02
N VAL A 202 -10.94 -11.31 -10.87
CA VAL A 202 -12.06 -10.53 -10.33
C VAL A 202 -12.41 -9.39 -11.27
N LEU A 203 -11.41 -8.67 -11.81
CA LEU A 203 -11.64 -7.59 -12.76
C LEU A 203 -12.23 -8.10 -14.09
N PHE A 204 -11.73 -9.24 -14.59
CA PHE A 204 -12.27 -9.89 -15.78
C PHE A 204 -13.75 -10.27 -15.59
N VAL A 205 -14.10 -10.89 -14.46
CA VAL A 205 -15.48 -11.26 -14.14
C VAL A 205 -16.36 -10.02 -13.99
N PHE A 206 -15.86 -8.98 -13.32
CA PHE A 206 -16.58 -7.71 -13.17
C PHE A 206 -16.89 -7.06 -14.53
N GLU A 207 -15.90 -6.98 -15.43
CA GLU A 207 -16.08 -6.39 -16.75
C GLU A 207 -16.98 -7.24 -17.65
N ALA A 208 -16.78 -8.57 -17.65
CA ALA A 208 -17.65 -9.48 -18.38
C ALA A 208 -19.11 -9.34 -17.89
N HIS A 209 -19.31 -9.21 -16.59
CA HIS A 209 -20.63 -8.96 -16.01
C HIS A 209 -21.21 -7.61 -16.44
N ALA A 210 -20.41 -6.54 -16.40
CA ALA A 210 -20.84 -5.19 -16.75
C ALA A 210 -21.16 -5.04 -18.25
N VAL A 211 -20.46 -5.75 -19.13
CA VAL A 211 -20.67 -5.72 -20.58
C VAL A 211 -21.85 -6.60 -21.02
N THR A 212 -22.02 -7.77 -20.40
CA THR A 212 -23.05 -8.74 -20.82
C THR A 212 -24.45 -8.39 -20.32
N ARG A 213 -24.59 -7.72 -19.17
CA ARG A 213 -25.91 -7.45 -18.58
C ARG A 213 -26.52 -6.09 -18.99
N PRO A 214 -27.85 -6.05 -19.18
CA PRO A 214 -28.59 -4.82 -19.48
C PRO A 214 -28.71 -3.87 -18.28
N SER A 215 -28.52 -4.35 -17.05
CA SER A 215 -28.56 -3.53 -15.83
C SER A 215 -27.18 -3.00 -15.43
N MET A 216 -27.14 -1.83 -14.79
CA MET A 216 -25.93 -1.37 -14.11
C MET A 216 -25.51 -2.35 -13.00
N PRO A 217 -24.20 -2.51 -12.71
CA PRO A 217 -23.77 -3.30 -11.56
C PRO A 217 -24.40 -2.75 -10.28
N ALA A 218 -24.94 -3.61 -9.42
CA ALA A 218 -25.66 -3.19 -8.21
C ALA A 218 -24.83 -2.29 -7.28
N ILE A 219 -23.52 -2.48 -7.25
CA ILE A 219 -22.58 -1.66 -6.47
C ILE A 219 -22.53 -0.23 -7.03
N LEU A 220 -22.51 -0.09 -8.36
CA LEU A 220 -22.46 1.21 -9.02
C LEU A 220 -23.77 1.98 -8.79
N GLU A 221 -24.91 1.29 -8.95
CA GLU A 221 -26.23 1.89 -8.83
C GLU A 221 -26.61 2.23 -7.39
N LYS A 222 -26.36 1.34 -6.42
CA LYS A 222 -26.85 1.48 -5.05
C LYS A 222 -25.88 2.17 -4.10
N VAL A 223 -24.59 2.19 -4.43
CA VAL A 223 -23.55 2.71 -3.52
C VAL A 223 -22.82 3.87 -4.17
N VAL A 224 -22.16 3.64 -5.30
CA VAL A 224 -21.22 4.62 -5.88
C VAL A 224 -21.94 5.86 -6.42
N ASN A 225 -22.97 5.69 -7.27
CA ASN A 225 -23.71 6.80 -7.86
C ASN A 225 -24.45 7.68 -6.82
N PRO A 226 -25.18 7.14 -5.82
CA PRO A 226 -25.84 7.97 -4.82
C PRO A 226 -24.83 8.68 -3.90
N LEU A 227 -23.68 8.06 -3.61
CA LEU A 227 -22.60 8.73 -2.87
C LEU A 227 -21.99 9.89 -3.67
N LEU A 228 -21.75 9.71 -4.96
CA LEU A 228 -21.18 10.76 -5.81
C LEU A 228 -22.13 11.95 -5.99
N VAL A 229 -23.41 11.68 -6.24
CA VAL A 229 -24.42 12.73 -6.42
C VAL A 229 -24.72 13.42 -5.09
N GLY A 230 -24.85 12.65 -3.99
CA GLY A 230 -25.22 13.18 -2.69
C GLY A 230 -24.09 13.87 -1.94
N VAL A 231 -22.89 13.26 -1.88
CA VAL A 231 -21.76 13.76 -1.07
C VAL A 231 -20.88 14.71 -1.87
N LEU A 232 -20.64 14.42 -3.15
CA LEU A 232 -19.70 15.20 -3.98
C LEU A 232 -20.40 16.14 -4.97
N GLY A 233 -21.71 16.04 -5.18
CA GLY A 233 -22.45 16.87 -6.14
C GLY A 233 -22.04 16.64 -7.59
N ARG A 234 -21.53 15.45 -7.92
CA ARG A 234 -20.93 15.14 -9.23
C ARG A 234 -21.88 14.34 -10.13
N PRO A 235 -21.73 14.41 -11.46
CA PRO A 235 -22.55 13.62 -12.37
C PRO A 235 -22.34 12.11 -12.12
N PRO A 236 -23.40 11.30 -12.26
CA PRO A 236 -23.32 9.85 -12.07
C PRO A 236 -22.41 9.19 -13.11
N TYR A 237 -21.72 8.13 -12.71
CA TYR A 237 -20.86 7.37 -13.63
C TYR A 237 -21.65 6.43 -14.52
N LEU A 238 -21.25 6.37 -15.79
CA LEU A 238 -21.66 5.31 -16.70
C LEU A 238 -20.83 4.04 -16.50
N GLN A 239 -21.31 2.92 -17.05
CA GLN A 239 -20.64 1.62 -16.87
C GLN A 239 -19.23 1.62 -17.48
N PHE A 240 -19.04 2.21 -18.67
CA PHE A 240 -17.71 2.30 -19.29
C PHE A 240 -16.73 3.13 -18.43
N GLN A 241 -17.22 4.18 -17.79
CA GLN A 241 -16.44 5.03 -16.88
C GLN A 241 -16.05 4.24 -15.63
N ALA A 242 -16.99 3.51 -15.04
CA ALA A 242 -16.73 2.64 -13.90
C ALA A 242 -15.71 1.54 -14.24
N ILE A 243 -15.78 0.94 -15.45
CA ILE A 243 -14.79 -0.04 -15.93
C ILE A 243 -13.41 0.61 -16.08
N ALA A 244 -13.32 1.78 -16.73
CA ALA A 244 -12.07 2.50 -16.90
C ALA A 244 -11.42 2.86 -15.56
N LEU A 245 -12.23 3.31 -14.59
CA LEU A 245 -11.78 3.60 -13.24
C LEU A 245 -11.31 2.30 -12.55
N ALA A 246 -12.09 1.22 -12.59
CA ALA A 246 -11.73 -0.06 -11.99
C ALA A 246 -10.42 -0.63 -12.56
N ARG A 247 -10.18 -0.51 -13.87
CA ARG A 247 -8.90 -0.89 -14.51
C ARG A 247 -7.74 -0.06 -13.99
N LYS A 248 -7.88 1.26 -13.90
CA LYS A 248 -6.84 2.14 -13.35
C LYS A 248 -6.57 1.84 -11.88
N LEU A 249 -7.63 1.72 -11.07
CA LEU A 249 -7.57 1.45 -9.64
C LEU A 249 -6.93 0.10 -9.33
N SER A 250 -7.26 -0.96 -10.06
CA SER A 250 -6.70 -2.29 -9.80
C SER A 250 -5.18 -2.29 -9.94
N VAL A 251 -4.65 -1.60 -10.97
CA VAL A 251 -3.21 -1.47 -11.19
C VAL A 251 -2.56 -0.59 -10.12
N THR A 252 -3.10 0.60 -9.83
CA THR A 252 -2.48 1.53 -8.86
C THR A 252 -2.55 1.02 -7.43
N VAL A 253 -3.67 0.44 -7.01
CA VAL A 253 -3.82 -0.20 -5.69
C VAL A 253 -2.87 -1.37 -5.56
N TYR A 254 -2.72 -2.18 -6.62
CA TYR A 254 -1.76 -3.27 -6.60
C TYR A 254 -0.32 -2.78 -6.43
N ILE A 255 0.08 -1.74 -7.18
CA ILE A 255 1.42 -1.15 -7.06
C ILE A 255 1.64 -0.57 -5.66
N ALA A 256 0.67 0.19 -5.13
CA ALA A 256 0.75 0.73 -3.77
C ALA A 256 0.89 -0.38 -2.72
N PHE A 257 0.09 -1.44 -2.84
CA PHE A 257 0.16 -2.60 -1.96
C PHE A 257 1.54 -3.27 -2.06
N SER A 258 2.09 -3.40 -3.28
CA SER A 258 3.43 -3.97 -3.50
C SER A 258 4.57 -3.21 -2.83
N GLN A 259 4.42 -1.90 -2.62
CA GLN A 259 5.40 -1.06 -1.94
C GLN A 259 5.22 -1.09 -0.42
N ILE A 260 3.97 -1.08 0.07
CA ILE A 260 3.65 -1.07 1.50
C ILE A 260 3.84 -2.45 2.13
N GLY A 261 3.43 -3.49 1.42
CA GLY A 261 3.40 -4.85 1.87
C GLY A 261 4.67 -5.39 2.51
N PRO A 262 5.82 -5.29 1.84
CA PRO A 262 7.09 -5.74 2.39
C PRO A 262 7.52 -4.93 3.63
N LEU A 263 7.03 -3.69 3.78
CA LEU A 263 7.33 -2.83 4.92
C LEU A 263 6.48 -3.14 6.16
N LEU A 264 5.28 -3.72 5.99
CA LEU A 264 4.40 -4.08 7.12
C LEU A 264 4.99 -5.18 8.01
N GLY A 265 5.79 -6.08 7.43
CA GLY A 265 6.46 -7.17 8.16
C GLY A 265 7.93 -6.90 8.49
N ALA A 266 8.45 -5.70 8.21
CA ALA A 266 9.88 -5.40 8.37
C ALA A 266 10.25 -5.19 9.85
N ASP A 267 11.19 -5.99 10.34
CA ASP A 267 11.77 -5.84 11.67
C ASP A 267 12.71 -4.63 11.68
N THR A 268 12.40 -3.63 12.51
CA THR A 268 13.19 -2.40 12.65
C THR A 268 14.17 -2.45 13.83
N SER A 269 14.26 -3.58 14.53
CA SER A 269 15.05 -3.77 15.75
C SER A 269 16.57 -3.74 15.50
N SER A 270 17.01 -4.13 14.30
CA SER A 270 18.44 -4.14 13.90
C SER A 270 18.96 -2.80 13.37
N GLY A 271 18.12 -1.76 13.30
CA GLY A 271 18.52 -0.45 12.75
C GLY A 271 18.58 -0.37 11.22
N GLN A 272 18.51 -1.51 10.53
CA GLN A 272 18.32 -1.61 9.08
C GLN A 272 16.89 -2.08 8.78
N LEU A 273 16.32 -1.62 7.65
CA LEU A 273 15.01 -2.06 7.17
C LEU A 273 15.14 -3.48 6.60
N ALA A 274 15.07 -4.51 7.45
CA ALA A 274 15.05 -5.90 7.02
C ALA A 274 13.64 -6.25 6.51
N VAL A 275 13.47 -6.28 5.19
CA VAL A 275 12.19 -6.59 4.54
C VAL A 275 11.92 -8.09 4.60
N ARG A 276 10.94 -8.48 5.44
CA ARG A 276 10.50 -9.87 5.62
C ARG A 276 9.80 -10.37 4.35
N GLY A 277 10.56 -10.99 3.44
CA GLY A 277 10.04 -11.58 2.21
C GLY A 277 10.98 -11.54 1.00
N SER A 278 12.07 -10.77 1.04
CA SER A 278 13.18 -10.99 0.10
C SER A 278 13.91 -12.27 0.50
N LYS A 279 14.45 -13.04 -0.45
CA LYS A 279 15.15 -14.34 -0.27
C LYS A 279 16.22 -14.37 0.85
N GLY A 280 16.56 -13.23 1.45
CA GLY A 280 17.38 -13.11 2.65
C GLY A 280 16.70 -13.51 3.97
N SER A 281 15.36 -13.48 4.10
CA SER A 281 14.69 -13.79 5.40
C SER A 281 14.95 -15.23 5.87
N GLY A 282 14.98 -16.20 4.96
CA GLY A 282 15.34 -17.58 5.31
C GLY A 282 16.83 -17.74 5.66
N ASN A 283 17.70 -16.88 5.13
CA ASN A 283 19.13 -16.89 5.44
C ASN A 283 19.43 -16.15 6.76
N GLU A 284 18.71 -15.08 7.07
CA GLU A 284 18.81 -14.37 8.35
C GLU A 284 18.24 -15.19 9.50
N GLU A 285 17.09 -15.85 9.31
CA GLU A 285 16.55 -16.74 10.33
C GLU A 285 17.46 -17.95 10.56
N LYS A 286 18.10 -18.46 9.50
CA LYS A 286 19.18 -19.45 9.62
C LYS A 286 20.41 -18.89 10.35
N ALA A 287 20.86 -17.68 10.02
CA ALA A 287 22.00 -17.05 10.67
C ALA A 287 21.73 -16.76 12.16
N LEU A 288 20.48 -16.43 12.51
CA LEU A 288 20.06 -16.17 13.87
C LEU A 288 19.95 -17.48 14.67
N ARG A 289 19.42 -18.56 14.06
CA ARG A 289 19.46 -19.92 14.64
C ARG A 289 20.90 -20.40 14.83
N GLU A 290 21.76 -20.20 13.84
CA GLU A 290 23.17 -20.54 13.93
C GLU A 290 23.89 -19.71 15.00
N GLY A 291 23.52 -18.44 15.15
CA GLY A 291 23.98 -17.58 16.25
C GLY A 291 23.56 -18.10 17.62
N LEU A 292 22.31 -18.55 17.76
CA LEU A 292 21.78 -19.15 18.99
C LEU A 292 22.46 -20.48 19.31
N GLU A 293 22.68 -21.36 18.32
CA GLU A 293 23.41 -22.62 18.50
C GLU A 293 24.87 -22.36 18.92
N ARG A 294 25.54 -21.37 18.31
CA ARG A 294 26.88 -20.95 18.74
C ARG A 294 26.86 -20.45 20.18
N LEU A 295 25.84 -19.69 20.58
CA LEU A 295 25.73 -19.19 21.94
C LEU A 295 25.48 -20.34 22.94
N GLU A 296 24.58 -21.25 22.62
CA GLU A 296 24.30 -22.44 23.43
C GLU A 296 25.55 -23.31 23.61
N THR A 297 26.30 -23.55 22.53
CA THR A 297 27.55 -24.31 22.61
C THR A 297 28.63 -23.61 23.43
N THR A 298 28.73 -22.27 23.34
CA THR A 298 29.65 -21.51 24.21
C THR A 298 29.25 -21.55 25.67
N VAL A 299 27.95 -21.47 25.99
CA VAL A 299 27.44 -21.58 27.35
C VAL A 299 27.72 -22.98 27.91
N LYS A 300 27.48 -24.05 27.14
CA LYS A 300 27.80 -25.43 27.56
C LYS A 300 29.29 -25.63 27.82
N ARG A 301 30.16 -25.01 27.02
CA ARG A 301 31.62 -25.06 27.25
C ARG A 301 32.02 -24.32 28.52
N LEU A 302 31.48 -23.11 28.72
CA LEU A 302 31.72 -22.34 29.93
C LEU A 302 31.27 -23.07 31.19
N ASP A 303 30.12 -23.76 31.13
CA ASP A 303 29.60 -24.53 32.25
C ASP A 303 30.51 -25.74 32.57
N ALA A 304 30.99 -26.44 31.54
CA ALA A 304 31.96 -27.52 31.71
C ALA A 304 33.31 -27.04 32.25
N ASP A 305 33.81 -25.90 31.78
CA ASP A 305 35.06 -25.32 32.28
C ASP A 305 34.92 -24.81 33.72
N ALA A 306 33.78 -24.22 34.07
CA ALA A 306 33.46 -23.82 35.44
C ALA A 306 33.40 -25.04 36.38
N ALA A 307 32.78 -26.14 35.94
CA ALA A 307 32.74 -27.39 36.71
C ALA A 307 34.13 -27.98 36.93
N ARG A 308 34.98 -28.00 35.90
CA ARG A 308 36.37 -28.48 36.00
C ARG A 308 37.24 -27.61 36.91
N LEU A 309 37.09 -26.29 36.81
CA LEU A 309 37.78 -25.37 37.72
C LEU A 309 37.35 -25.64 39.17
N LEU A 310 36.05 -25.78 39.40
CA LEU A 310 35.52 -26.08 40.72
C LEU A 310 36.05 -27.44 41.23
N GLU A 311 36.12 -28.46 40.39
CA GLU A 311 36.70 -29.76 40.73
C GLU A 311 38.20 -29.65 41.06
N THR A 312 38.95 -28.85 40.30
CA THR A 312 40.39 -28.61 40.52
C THR A 312 40.64 -27.88 41.85
N GLU A 313 39.83 -26.88 42.17
CA GLU A 313 39.88 -26.16 43.45
C GLU A 313 39.43 -27.04 44.63
N LEU A 314 38.58 -28.04 44.38
CA LEU A 314 38.13 -29.02 45.37
C LEU A 314 39.05 -30.24 45.50
N ALA A 315 40.00 -30.45 44.59
CA ALA A 315 40.94 -31.56 44.63
C ALA A 315 41.66 -31.76 45.99
N PRO A 316 42.16 -30.72 46.68
CA PRO A 316 42.80 -30.89 48.00
C PRO A 316 41.84 -31.36 49.11
N PHE A 317 40.52 -31.25 48.89
CA PHE A 317 39.49 -31.67 49.84
C PHE A 317 38.85 -33.02 49.47
N ALA A 318 39.35 -33.71 48.44
CA ALA A 318 38.76 -34.95 47.93
C ALA A 318 38.85 -36.14 48.92
N GLY A 319 39.76 -36.10 49.90
CA GLY A 319 39.95 -37.17 50.89
C GLY A 319 39.02 -37.10 52.10
N ASP A 320 38.46 -35.92 52.42
CA ASP A 320 37.68 -35.68 53.65
C ASP A 320 36.22 -35.34 53.33
N GLU A 321 35.37 -36.36 53.35
CA GLU A 321 33.95 -36.25 52.99
C GLU A 321 33.15 -35.31 53.91
N GLU A 322 33.56 -35.18 55.17
CA GLU A 322 32.95 -34.28 56.17
C GLU A 322 33.22 -32.80 55.88
N ILE A 323 34.45 -32.46 55.45
CA ILE A 323 34.85 -31.10 55.08
C ILE A 323 34.12 -30.67 53.80
N ARG A 324 33.99 -31.59 52.84
CA ARG A 324 33.24 -31.33 51.60
C ARG A 324 31.78 -30.97 51.87
N ASN A 325 31.10 -31.73 52.73
CA ASN A 325 29.70 -31.48 53.07
C ASN A 325 29.49 -30.14 53.79
N THR A 326 30.37 -29.77 54.72
CA THR A 326 30.31 -28.49 55.43
C THR A 326 30.63 -27.30 54.51
N MET A 327 31.59 -27.46 53.60
CA MET A 327 31.89 -26.45 52.58
C MET A 327 30.70 -26.21 51.65
N TRP A 328 30.08 -27.26 51.11
CA TRP A 328 28.88 -27.13 50.26
C TRP A 328 27.71 -26.46 50.99
N ALA A 329 27.51 -26.75 52.27
CA ALA A 329 26.52 -26.06 53.09
C ALA A 329 26.82 -24.56 53.19
N LYS A 330 28.07 -24.17 53.44
CA LYS A 330 28.50 -22.76 53.49
C LYS A 330 28.44 -22.06 52.13
N VAL A 331 28.77 -22.74 51.04
CA VAL A 331 28.67 -22.21 49.68
C VAL A 331 27.20 -21.95 49.33
N LYS A 332 26.31 -22.89 49.67
CA LYS A 332 24.86 -22.71 49.49
C LYS A 332 24.34 -21.53 50.29
N GLU A 333 24.73 -21.41 51.56
CA GLU A 333 24.36 -20.27 52.39
C GLU A 333 24.92 -18.96 51.84
N TRP A 334 26.17 -18.95 51.37
CA TRP A 334 26.77 -17.79 50.73
C TRP A 334 26.05 -17.37 49.45
N LEU A 335 25.67 -18.32 48.58
CA LEU A 335 24.89 -18.06 47.37
C LEU A 335 23.54 -17.43 47.69
N VAL A 336 22.83 -17.96 48.69
CA VAL A 336 21.56 -17.40 49.16
C VAL A 336 21.76 -16.00 49.75
N GLN A 337 22.78 -15.80 50.59
CA GLN A 337 23.05 -14.48 51.15
C GLN A 337 23.50 -13.46 50.10
N ASN A 338 24.30 -13.89 49.11
CA ASN A 338 24.78 -13.04 48.04
C ASN A 338 23.65 -12.64 47.10
N THR A 339 22.75 -13.57 46.74
CA THR A 339 21.54 -13.26 45.94
C THR A 339 20.61 -12.31 46.68
N ILE A 340 20.39 -12.51 47.99
CA ILE A 340 19.61 -11.59 48.82
C ILE A 340 20.27 -10.20 48.87
N ARG A 341 21.61 -10.12 48.98
CA ARG A 341 22.35 -8.85 49.01
C ARG A 341 22.42 -8.15 47.64
N SER A 342 22.41 -8.91 46.54
CA SER A 342 22.47 -8.37 45.18
C SER A 342 21.09 -7.96 44.66
N ASP A 343 20.01 -8.40 45.29
CA ASP A 343 18.65 -7.96 45.00
C ASP A 343 18.57 -6.41 45.12
N PRO A 344 18.11 -5.70 44.07
CA PRO A 344 18.04 -4.24 44.07
C PRO A 344 17.21 -3.67 45.21
N MET A 345 16.10 -4.34 45.56
CA MET A 345 15.18 -3.87 46.59
C MET A 345 15.80 -4.00 47.98
N VAL A 346 16.48 -5.12 48.24
CA VAL A 346 17.21 -5.33 49.50
C VAL A 346 18.39 -4.38 49.60
N ARG A 347 19.15 -4.19 48.52
CA ARG A 347 20.28 -3.26 48.47
C ARG A 347 19.85 -1.82 48.73
N ASP A 348 18.75 -1.38 48.12
CA ASP A 348 18.20 -0.05 48.31
C ASP A 348 17.66 0.14 49.74
N ALA A 349 17.00 -0.88 50.31
CA ALA A 349 16.53 -0.86 51.70
C ALA A 349 17.70 -0.79 52.70
N LEU A 350 18.75 -1.58 52.49
CA LEU A 350 19.97 -1.55 53.29
C LEU A 350 20.65 -0.19 53.21
N GLY A 351 20.75 0.38 51.99
CA GLY A 351 21.28 1.71 51.73
C GLY A 351 20.53 2.81 52.48
N ARG A 352 19.20 2.77 52.48
CA ARG A 352 18.37 3.71 53.26
C ARG A 352 18.59 3.55 54.77
N SER A 353 18.75 2.31 55.26
CA SER A 353 19.02 2.05 56.68
C SER A 353 20.39 2.59 57.11
N PHE A 354 21.43 2.44 56.27
CA PHE A 354 22.77 2.97 56.54
C PHE A 354 22.81 4.49 56.43
N ALA A 355 22.08 5.09 55.49
CA ALA A 355 21.94 6.54 55.39
C ALA A 355 21.33 7.12 56.68
N LYS A 356 20.29 6.48 57.23
CA LYS A 356 19.67 6.90 58.49
C LYS A 356 20.62 6.81 59.68
N ARG A 357 21.49 5.79 59.75
CA ARG A 357 22.52 5.64 60.80
C ARG A 357 23.71 6.60 60.65
N ARG A 358 23.92 7.16 59.46
CA ARG A 358 24.99 8.14 59.18
C ARG A 358 24.58 9.59 59.42
N MET A 359 23.32 9.85 59.76
CA MET A 359 22.82 11.21 60.04
C MET A 359 23.55 11.88 61.22
N ASP A 360 24.04 11.09 62.18
CA ASP A 360 24.73 11.58 63.38
C ASP A 360 26.27 11.51 63.26
N ALA A 361 26.80 11.08 62.10
CA ALA A 361 28.24 10.91 61.90
C ALA A 361 28.86 12.17 61.23
N PRO A 362 29.94 12.74 61.78
CA PRO A 362 30.59 13.91 61.19
C PRO A 362 31.18 13.59 59.81
N ALA A 363 31.16 14.58 58.92
CA ALA A 363 31.67 14.45 57.55
C ALA A 363 33.15 14.02 57.58
N GLY A 364 33.44 12.83 57.06
CA GLY A 364 34.80 12.26 57.00
C GLY A 364 35.07 11.07 57.93
N ALA A 365 34.11 10.66 58.77
CA ALA A 365 34.27 9.48 59.62
C ALA A 365 34.36 8.19 58.77
N ARG A 366 35.54 7.57 58.71
CA ARG A 366 35.72 6.19 58.21
C ARG A 366 35.40 5.23 59.35
N GLY A 367 34.34 4.43 59.18
CA GLY A 367 33.95 3.43 60.17
C GLY A 367 35.05 2.39 60.38
N THR A 368 35.34 2.06 61.64
CA THR A 368 36.22 0.95 62.02
C THR A 368 35.42 -0.34 62.17
N ARG A 369 35.14 -0.98 61.04
CA ARG A 369 35.18 -2.43 60.80
C ARG A 369 34.69 -2.74 59.40
#